data_AF-A0A661TSZ7-F1
#
_entry.id   AF-A0A661TSZ7-F1
#
_cell.length_a   1.000
_cell.length_b   1.000
_cell.length_c   1.000
_cell.angle_alpha   90.00
_cell.angle_beta   90.00
_cell.angle_gamma   90.00
#
_symmetry.space_group_name_H-M   'P 1'
#
loop_
_entity.id
_entity.type
_entity.pdbx_description
1 polymer ?
#
loop_
_entity_poly.entity_id
_entity_poly.type
_entity_poly.pdbx_seq_one_letter_code
_entity_poly.pdbx_strand_id
1 'polypeptide(L)'
;MSFKDRLAGMQQSYNDSQSQYDSMFGGVKIAPGNYIAQLQKAVIVESKTSQKLMIKREHIITDGEFQGHVVYDYMHLESPMGFTFTRKWIEQMGYEAPDDPAELEDLVEAISDEGAAVKVNVKHSGDFVNVSVVELLDGPADAGTAETTGTTETTETAPVEKAKEETEEEVKEEDPLNLSLLAFCEAQDIEVEEDDTNEILAERISAYDWPEKELTVDEVKMFKSANIEHAIQKPKPTAKKKTVKKKVAKKR
;
A
#
# COMPACT_ATOMS: atom_id res chain seq x y z
N MET A 1 -35.45 -33.50 -17.03
CA MET A 1 -34.73 -32.66 -16.05
C MET A 1 -34.04 -31.55 -16.81
N SER A 2 -34.27 -30.28 -16.47
CA SER A 2 -33.64 -29.17 -17.17
C SER A 2 -32.19 -28.99 -16.71
N PHE A 3 -31.36 -28.33 -17.52
CA PHE A 3 -29.99 -27.95 -17.09
C PHE A 3 -30.02 -27.05 -15.86
N LYS A 4 -31.05 -26.21 -15.73
CA LYS A 4 -31.25 -25.32 -14.58
C LYS A 4 -31.40 -26.12 -13.28
N ASP A 5 -32.18 -27.20 -13.30
CA ASP A 5 -32.40 -28.05 -12.11
C ASP A 5 -31.11 -28.79 -11.70
N ARG A 6 -30.30 -29.21 -12.69
CA ARG A 6 -29.00 -29.84 -12.42
C ARG A 6 -27.99 -28.86 -11.85
N LEU A 7 -27.92 -27.63 -12.38
CA LEU A 7 -27.03 -26.58 -11.88
C LEU A 7 -27.42 -26.12 -10.47
N ALA A 8 -28.72 -25.98 -10.18
CA ALA A 8 -29.20 -25.64 -8.84
C ALA A 8 -28.78 -26.69 -7.79
N GLY A 9 -28.71 -27.97 -8.17
CA GLY A 9 -28.19 -29.04 -7.32
C GLY A 9 -26.69 -28.96 -7.04
N MET A 10 -25.92 -28.14 -7.76
CA MET A 10 -24.47 -27.96 -7.60
C MET A 10 -24.09 -26.73 -6.79
N GLN A 11 -25.04 -26.05 -6.15
CA GLN A 11 -24.80 -24.80 -5.40
C GLN A 11 -23.67 -24.95 -4.36
N GLN A 12 -23.63 -26.08 -3.64
CA GLN A 12 -22.58 -26.30 -2.64
C GLN A 12 -21.20 -26.39 -3.28
N SER A 13 -21.02 -27.19 -4.35
CA SER A 13 -19.75 -27.29 -5.06
C SER A 13 -19.32 -25.98 -5.69
N TYR A 14 -20.26 -25.14 -6.13
CA TYR A 14 -19.98 -23.80 -6.61
C TYR A 14 -19.45 -22.91 -5.49
N ASN A 15 -20.12 -22.88 -4.33
CA ASN A 15 -19.67 -22.13 -3.16
C ASN A 15 -18.28 -22.60 -2.67
N ASP A 16 -18.07 -23.91 -2.61
CA ASP A 16 -16.79 -24.51 -2.22
C ASP A 16 -15.68 -24.13 -3.21
N SER A 17 -15.99 -24.13 -4.52
CA SER A 17 -15.04 -23.72 -5.55
C SER A 17 -14.67 -22.25 -5.45
N GLN A 18 -15.61 -21.38 -5.06
CA GLN A 18 -15.35 -19.97 -4.84
C GLN A 18 -14.43 -19.76 -3.64
N SER A 19 -14.69 -20.42 -2.50
CA SER A 19 -13.79 -20.34 -1.34
C SER A 19 -12.40 -20.92 -1.64
N GLN A 20 -12.30 -22.01 -2.41
CA GLN A 20 -11.02 -22.54 -2.87
C GLN A 20 -10.31 -21.57 -3.81
N TYR A 21 -11.04 -20.93 -4.71
CA TYR A 21 -10.48 -19.95 -5.64
C TYR A 21 -9.96 -18.72 -4.89
N ASP A 22 -10.75 -18.18 -3.97
CA ASP A 22 -10.36 -17.05 -3.12
C ASP A 22 -9.18 -17.42 -2.22
N SER A 23 -9.12 -18.64 -1.70
CA SER A 23 -8.00 -19.10 -0.87
C SER A 23 -6.72 -19.39 -1.67
N MET A 24 -6.83 -19.94 -2.88
CA MET A 24 -5.67 -20.36 -3.68
C MET A 24 -5.12 -19.23 -4.54
N PHE A 25 -6.00 -18.39 -5.07
CA PHE A 25 -5.64 -17.34 -6.03
C PHE A 25 -5.85 -15.94 -5.44
N GLY A 26 -6.70 -15.79 -4.41
CA GLY A 26 -6.96 -14.48 -3.81
C GLY A 26 -7.73 -13.55 -4.74
N GLY A 27 -8.50 -14.11 -5.69
CA GLY A 27 -9.03 -13.38 -6.83
C GLY A 27 -7.98 -13.18 -7.94
N VAL A 28 -8.37 -12.58 -9.06
CA VAL A 28 -7.40 -12.11 -10.07
C VAL A 28 -6.67 -10.90 -9.47
N LYS A 29 -5.54 -11.16 -8.80
CA LYS A 29 -4.64 -10.09 -8.34
C LYS A 29 -3.88 -9.55 -9.55
N ILE A 30 -3.99 -8.26 -9.78
CA ILE A 30 -3.22 -7.56 -10.80
C ILE A 30 -1.75 -7.62 -10.37
N ALA A 31 -0.85 -8.03 -11.26
CA ALA A 31 0.56 -8.11 -10.91
C ALA A 31 1.14 -6.71 -10.64
N PRO A 32 2.17 -6.56 -9.78
CA PRO A 32 2.89 -5.30 -9.69
C PRO A 32 3.53 -4.94 -11.03
N GLY A 33 3.42 -3.70 -11.47
CA GLY A 33 3.88 -3.30 -12.79
C GLY A 33 3.39 -1.93 -13.24
N ASN A 34 3.70 -1.57 -14.48
CA ASN A 34 3.19 -0.37 -15.13
C ASN A 34 2.03 -0.74 -16.05
N TYR A 35 0.93 0.01 -15.95
CA TYR A 35 -0.29 -0.22 -16.71
C TYR A 35 -0.79 1.10 -17.29
N ILE A 36 -1.54 1.02 -18.39
CA ILE A 36 -2.36 2.13 -18.87
C ILE A 36 -3.75 1.94 -18.26
N ALA A 37 -4.21 2.95 -17.54
CA ALA A 37 -5.49 2.92 -16.87
C ALA A 37 -6.24 4.24 -17.08
N GLN A 38 -7.55 4.22 -16.87
CA GLN A 38 -8.38 5.41 -16.88
C GLN A 38 -8.94 5.62 -15.48
N LEU A 39 -8.84 6.84 -14.95
CA LEU A 39 -9.51 7.18 -13.70
C LEU A 39 -11.03 7.12 -13.94
N GLN A 40 -11.73 6.30 -13.16
CA GLN A 40 -13.19 6.15 -13.25
C GLN A 40 -13.91 6.93 -12.16
N LYS A 41 -13.31 6.95 -10.96
CA LYS A 41 -13.90 7.61 -9.80
C LYS A 41 -12.83 8.05 -8.82
N ALA A 42 -12.93 9.27 -8.32
CA ALA A 42 -12.21 9.73 -7.13
C ALA A 42 -13.21 10.41 -6.18
N VAL A 43 -13.13 10.09 -4.89
CA VAL A 43 -14.03 10.66 -3.88
C VAL A 43 -13.37 10.65 -2.51
N ILE A 44 -13.58 11.71 -1.72
CA ILE A 44 -13.16 11.77 -0.33
C ILE A 44 -14.14 10.93 0.51
N VAL A 45 -13.60 10.03 1.32
CA VAL A 45 -14.36 9.14 2.19
C VAL A 45 -13.70 9.05 3.56
N GLU A 46 -14.49 8.71 4.58
CA GLU A 46 -13.98 8.38 5.91
C GLU A 46 -13.71 6.88 6.02
N SER A 47 -12.53 6.51 6.51
CA SER A 47 -12.18 5.11 6.78
C SER A 47 -13.04 4.54 7.91
N LYS A 48 -13.67 3.39 7.67
CA LYS A 48 -14.49 2.71 8.70
C LYS A 48 -13.70 2.24 9.91
N THR A 49 -12.40 1.96 9.72
CA THR A 49 -11.56 1.37 10.76
C THR A 49 -10.82 2.46 11.54
N SER A 50 -10.17 3.39 10.83
CA SER A 50 -9.35 4.43 11.45
C SER A 50 -10.08 5.75 11.66
N GLN A 51 -11.29 5.92 11.13
CA GLN A 51 -12.04 7.19 11.10
C GLN A 51 -11.30 8.35 10.40
N LYS A 52 -10.20 8.04 9.70
CA LYS A 52 -9.41 9.05 9.00
C LYS A 52 -9.97 9.35 7.62
N LEU A 53 -9.87 10.61 7.19
CA LEU A 53 -10.22 11.04 5.84
C LEU A 53 -9.21 10.50 4.81
N MET A 54 -9.73 9.99 3.70
CA MET A 54 -8.94 9.45 2.60
C MET A 54 -9.60 9.69 1.24
N ILE A 55 -8.79 9.85 0.20
CA ILE A 55 -9.26 9.86 -1.19
C ILE A 55 -9.30 8.42 -1.68
N LYS A 56 -10.51 7.92 -1.96
CA LYS A 56 -10.71 6.64 -2.63
C LYS A 56 -10.65 6.86 -4.14
N ARG A 57 -9.72 6.18 -4.81
CA ARG A 57 -9.53 6.26 -6.26
C ARG A 57 -9.81 4.90 -6.91
N GLU A 58 -10.49 4.93 -8.05
CA GLU A 58 -10.84 3.75 -8.84
C GLU A 58 -10.29 3.95 -10.25
N HIS A 59 -9.38 3.07 -10.67
CA HIS A 59 -8.77 3.10 -12.00
C HIS A 59 -9.15 1.82 -12.74
N ILE A 60 -9.65 1.93 -13.98
CA ILE A 60 -9.84 0.77 -14.85
C ILE A 60 -8.63 0.60 -15.76
N ILE A 61 -8.01 -0.58 -15.77
CA ILE A 61 -6.91 -0.86 -16.71
C ILE A 61 -7.50 -0.94 -18.12
N THR A 62 -6.99 -0.13 -19.04
CA THR A 62 -7.51 -0.04 -20.42
C THR A 62 -6.66 -0.80 -21.43
N ASP A 63 -5.44 -1.23 -21.06
CA ASP A 63 -4.52 -1.97 -21.93
C ASP A 63 -3.81 -3.14 -21.22
N GLY A 64 -3.43 -4.17 -21.99
CA GLY A 64 -2.69 -5.34 -21.53
C GLY A 64 -3.54 -6.51 -21.00
N GLU A 65 -2.88 -7.49 -20.36
CA GLU A 65 -3.51 -8.74 -19.87
C GLU A 65 -4.63 -8.50 -18.86
N PHE A 66 -4.53 -7.41 -18.10
CA PHE A 66 -5.50 -7.05 -17.06
C PHE A 66 -6.54 -6.01 -17.54
N GLN A 67 -6.69 -5.81 -18.85
CA GLN A 67 -7.71 -4.91 -19.40
C GLN A 67 -9.11 -5.19 -18.82
N GLY A 68 -9.82 -4.13 -18.45
CA GLY A 68 -11.15 -4.18 -17.83
C GLY A 68 -11.15 -4.42 -16.32
N HIS A 69 -10.00 -4.69 -15.69
CA HIS A 69 -9.92 -4.82 -14.25
C HIS A 69 -9.89 -3.45 -13.57
N VAL A 70 -10.63 -3.32 -12.47
CA VAL A 70 -10.67 -2.11 -11.64
C VAL A 70 -9.68 -2.27 -10.49
N VAL A 71 -8.74 -1.33 -10.39
CA VAL A 71 -7.81 -1.18 -9.27
C VAL A 71 -8.35 -0.13 -8.32
N TYR A 72 -8.41 -0.48 -7.03
CA TYR A 72 -8.77 0.44 -5.97
C TYR A 72 -7.53 0.89 -5.22
N ASP A 73 -7.48 2.17 -4.88
CA ASP A 73 -6.40 2.77 -4.11
C ASP A 73 -6.97 3.78 -3.11
N TYR A 74 -6.29 3.95 -1.98
CA TYR A 74 -6.70 4.85 -0.91
C TYR A 74 -5.53 5.74 -0.50
N MET A 75 -5.74 7.06 -0.55
CA MET A 75 -4.74 8.05 -0.13
C MET A 75 -5.17 8.72 1.16
N HIS A 76 -4.43 8.52 2.24
CA HIS A 76 -4.78 9.07 3.56
C HIS A 76 -4.43 10.55 3.64
N LEU A 77 -5.44 11.40 3.87
CA LEU A 77 -5.25 12.85 3.98
C LEU A 77 -4.67 13.26 5.33
N GLU A 78 -5.14 12.63 6.40
CA GLU A 78 -4.73 12.90 7.79
C GLU A 78 -3.48 12.11 8.20
N SER A 79 -2.54 11.96 7.26
CA SER A 79 -1.20 11.45 7.56
C SER A 79 -0.19 12.58 7.38
N PRO A 80 0.98 12.55 8.05
CA PRO A 80 1.99 13.62 7.93
C PRO A 80 2.37 13.94 6.48
N MET A 81 2.36 12.93 5.61
CA MET A 81 2.68 13.06 4.18
C MET A 81 1.43 13.07 3.27
N GLY A 82 0.22 13.06 3.85
CA GLY A 82 -1.04 12.87 3.13
C GLY A 82 -1.31 13.95 2.10
N PHE A 83 -1.27 15.21 2.54
CA PHE A 83 -1.42 16.36 1.65
C PHE A 83 -0.27 16.50 0.65
N THR A 84 0.96 16.12 1.03
CA THR A 84 2.11 16.11 0.12
C THR A 84 1.88 15.15 -1.06
N PHE A 85 1.40 13.94 -0.78
CA PHE A 85 1.07 12.97 -1.84
C PHE A 85 -0.17 13.37 -2.65
N THR A 86 -1.15 13.99 -1.99
CA THR A 86 -2.37 14.50 -2.65
C THR A 86 -2.03 15.60 -3.62
N ARG A 87 -1.25 16.59 -3.20
CA ARG A 87 -0.74 17.68 -4.04
C ARG A 87 0.03 17.14 -5.24
N LYS A 88 0.99 16.24 -5.00
CA LYS A 88 1.74 15.60 -6.09
C LYS A 88 0.81 14.91 -7.08
N TRP A 89 -0.18 14.17 -6.60
CA TRP A 89 -1.15 13.50 -7.48
C TRP A 89 -1.98 14.49 -8.29
N ILE A 90 -2.52 15.55 -7.67
CA ILE A 90 -3.28 16.61 -8.35
C ILE A 90 -2.45 17.27 -9.45
N GLU A 91 -1.20 17.64 -9.14
CA GLU A 91 -0.27 18.22 -10.11
C GLU A 91 0.06 17.24 -11.25
N GLN A 92 0.20 15.94 -10.96
CA GLN A 92 0.36 14.90 -11.98
C GLN A 92 -0.88 14.70 -12.86
N MET A 93 -2.07 15.05 -12.36
CA MET A 93 -3.30 15.06 -13.15
C MET A 93 -3.44 16.35 -14.00
N GLY A 94 -2.47 17.28 -13.94
CA GLY A 94 -2.50 18.52 -14.69
C GLY A 94 -3.29 19.66 -14.02
N TYR A 95 -3.65 19.50 -12.75
CA TYR A 95 -4.39 20.50 -11.96
C TYR A 95 -3.46 21.24 -10.99
N GLU A 96 -3.86 22.44 -10.59
CA GLU A 96 -3.17 23.18 -9.52
C GLU A 96 -3.74 22.73 -8.16
N ALA A 97 -2.87 22.40 -7.21
CA ALA A 97 -3.30 22.03 -5.86
C ALA A 97 -3.82 23.26 -5.11
N PRO A 98 -4.97 23.15 -4.41
CA PRO A 98 -5.57 24.28 -3.74
C PRO A 98 -4.77 24.66 -2.49
N ASP A 99 -4.74 25.96 -2.17
CA ASP A 99 -4.15 26.46 -0.94
C ASP A 99 -5.05 26.20 0.29
N ASP A 100 -6.37 26.09 0.08
CA ASP A 100 -7.35 25.74 1.12
C ASP A 100 -7.77 24.26 0.98
N PRO A 101 -7.54 23.41 2.01
CA PRO A 101 -7.99 22.03 2.02
C PRO A 101 -9.49 21.84 1.82
N ALA A 102 -10.33 22.84 2.11
CA ALA A 102 -11.78 22.76 1.92
C ALA A 102 -12.19 22.68 0.44
N GLU A 103 -11.36 23.21 -0.47
CA GLU A 103 -11.61 23.19 -1.93
C GLU A 103 -11.24 21.84 -2.56
N LEU A 104 -10.61 20.95 -1.78
CA LEU A 104 -10.14 19.66 -2.27
C LEU A 104 -11.28 18.75 -2.72
N GLU A 105 -12.46 18.81 -2.09
CA GLU A 105 -13.60 17.97 -2.43
C GLU A 105 -14.09 18.26 -3.86
N ASP A 106 -14.35 19.53 -4.16
CA ASP A 106 -14.79 19.99 -5.48
C ASP A 106 -13.74 19.68 -6.56
N LEU A 107 -12.46 19.84 -6.24
CA LEU A 107 -11.37 19.56 -7.17
C LEU A 107 -11.23 18.06 -7.47
N VAL A 108 -11.35 17.21 -6.44
CA VAL A 108 -11.32 15.75 -6.60
C VAL A 108 -12.47 15.27 -7.48
N GLU A 109 -13.66 15.85 -7.32
CA GLU A 109 -14.82 15.56 -8.18
C GLU A 109 -14.56 16.00 -9.63
N ALA A 110 -14.00 17.19 -9.85
CA ALA A 110 -13.64 17.67 -11.19
C ALA A 110 -12.61 16.75 -11.89
N ILE A 111 -11.55 16.34 -11.17
CA ILE A 111 -10.55 15.37 -11.67
C ILE A 111 -11.21 14.03 -12.01
N SER A 112 -12.15 13.58 -11.17
CA SER A 112 -12.90 12.35 -11.38
C SER A 112 -13.76 12.40 -12.64
N ASP A 113 -14.45 13.51 -12.88
CA ASP A 113 -15.37 13.69 -14.01
C ASP A 113 -14.64 13.80 -15.36
N GLU A 114 -13.44 14.38 -15.38
CA GLU A 114 -12.60 14.36 -16.58
C GLU A 114 -12.20 12.93 -16.97
N GLY A 115 -11.92 12.08 -15.96
CA GLY A 115 -11.64 10.66 -16.16
C GLY A 115 -10.44 10.42 -17.08
N ALA A 116 -9.35 11.16 -16.87
CA ALA A 116 -8.16 11.14 -17.72
C ALA A 116 -7.53 9.74 -17.82
N ALA A 117 -6.96 9.45 -19.00
CA ALA A 117 -6.12 8.28 -19.21
C ALA A 117 -4.72 8.54 -18.63
N VAL A 118 -4.23 7.60 -17.83
CA VAL A 118 -2.98 7.74 -17.09
C VAL A 118 -2.18 6.45 -17.15
N LYS A 119 -0.86 6.59 -17.19
CA LYS A 119 0.06 5.50 -16.91
C LYS A 119 0.24 5.37 -15.41
N VAL A 120 -0.10 4.21 -14.86
CA VAL A 120 -0.03 3.94 -13.43
C VAL A 120 0.99 2.87 -13.11
N ASN A 121 1.67 3.02 -11.98
CA ASN A 121 2.50 1.99 -11.37
C ASN A 121 1.75 1.36 -10.20
N VAL A 122 1.45 0.07 -10.32
CA VAL A 122 0.79 -0.74 -9.30
C VAL A 122 1.85 -1.43 -8.45
N LYS A 123 1.80 -1.22 -7.14
CA LYS A 123 2.65 -1.89 -6.15
C LYS A 123 1.79 -2.54 -5.09
N HIS A 124 2.22 -3.69 -4.58
CA HIS A 124 1.56 -4.36 -3.46
C HIS A 124 2.37 -4.17 -2.19
N SER A 125 1.69 -3.87 -1.08
CA SER A 125 2.25 -3.86 0.26
C SER A 125 1.34 -4.68 1.17
N GLY A 126 1.71 -5.93 1.45
CA GLY A 126 0.81 -6.88 2.11
C GLY A 126 -0.46 -7.12 1.30
N ASP A 127 -1.61 -6.84 1.91
CA ASP A 127 -2.93 -6.96 1.27
C ASP A 127 -3.39 -5.67 0.56
N PHE A 128 -2.60 -4.61 0.63
CA PHE A 128 -2.93 -3.32 0.02
C PHE A 128 -2.32 -3.18 -1.37
N VAL A 129 -3.11 -2.57 -2.27
CA VAL A 129 -2.69 -2.18 -3.61
C VAL A 129 -2.49 -0.66 -3.60
N ASN A 130 -1.28 -0.22 -3.93
CA ASN A 130 -0.92 1.18 -4.05
C ASN A 130 -0.77 1.53 -5.52
N VAL A 131 -1.40 2.61 -5.96
CA VAL A 131 -1.38 3.08 -7.33
C VAL A 131 -0.73 4.46 -7.40
N SER A 132 0.42 4.55 -8.06
CA SER A 132 1.09 5.82 -8.34
C SER A 132 0.86 6.22 -9.79
N VAL A 133 0.36 7.44 -10.02
CA VAL A 133 0.31 8.01 -11.37
C VAL A 133 1.73 8.37 -11.78
N VAL A 134 2.14 7.92 -12.97
CA VAL A 134 3.49 8.16 -13.51
C VAL A 134 3.43 9.27 -14.56
N GLU A 135 2.45 9.21 -15.44
CA GLU A 135 2.36 10.07 -16.62
C GLU A 135 0.88 10.20 -17.03
N LEU A 136 0.46 11.41 -17.39
CA LEU A 136 -0.85 11.67 -17.97
C LEU A 136 -0.78 11.45 -19.48
N LEU A 137 -1.74 10.73 -20.04
CA LEU A 137 -1.79 10.46 -21.48
C LEU A 137 -2.76 11.44 -22.12
N ASP A 138 -2.23 12.31 -22.99
CA ASP A 138 -3.03 13.24 -23.78
C ASP A 138 -3.81 12.49 -24.87
N GLY A 139 -5.03 12.09 -24.53
CA GLY A 139 -6.00 11.57 -25.49
C GLY A 139 -6.95 10.56 -24.85
N PRO A 140 -8.22 10.50 -25.31
CA PRO A 140 -9.06 9.38 -24.98
C PRO A 140 -8.34 8.11 -25.43
N ALA A 141 -8.24 7.13 -24.53
CA ALA A 141 -7.65 5.83 -24.81
C ALA A 141 -8.46 5.12 -25.89
N ASP A 142 -8.22 5.49 -27.15
CA ASP A 142 -8.74 4.77 -28.31
C ASP A 142 -7.97 3.45 -28.34
N ALA A 143 -8.65 2.42 -27.88
CA ALA A 143 -8.12 1.08 -27.68
C ALA A 143 -7.71 0.49 -29.04
N GLY A 144 -6.48 0.74 -29.45
CA GLY A 144 -5.88 0.10 -30.60
C GLY A 144 -4.87 0.99 -31.29
N THR A 145 -3.60 0.86 -30.93
CA THR A 145 -2.55 0.25 -31.78
C THR A 145 -1.22 0.48 -31.07
N ALA A 146 -0.56 -0.60 -30.68
CA ALA A 146 0.82 -0.57 -30.21
C ALA A 146 1.75 -0.18 -31.36
N GLU A 147 2.35 1.01 -31.31
CA GLU A 147 3.62 1.29 -31.97
C GLU A 147 4.51 2.19 -31.09
N THR A 148 5.74 1.72 -30.97
CA THR A 148 6.87 2.25 -30.20
C THR A 148 7.50 3.47 -30.91
N THR A 149 8.27 4.24 -30.14
CA THR A 149 9.37 5.18 -30.52
C THR A 149 9.03 6.58 -31.06
N GLY A 150 9.55 7.60 -30.36
CA GLY A 150 9.69 8.96 -30.87
C GLY A 150 10.23 9.96 -29.85
N THR A 151 11.55 10.03 -29.71
CA THR A 151 12.32 11.10 -29.04
C THR A 151 12.16 12.45 -29.75
N THR A 152 12.58 13.55 -29.08
CA THR A 152 12.74 14.97 -29.51
C THR A 152 11.43 15.79 -29.55
N GLU A 153 11.34 17.05 -29.09
CA GLU A 153 12.33 18.12 -28.90
C GLU A 153 11.73 19.25 -28.03
N THR A 154 12.57 19.81 -27.15
CA THR A 154 12.68 21.20 -26.68
C THR A 154 11.58 22.21 -27.07
N THR A 155 10.99 22.89 -26.08
CA THR A 155 10.62 24.31 -26.26
C THR A 155 10.99 25.11 -25.01
N GLU A 156 11.98 25.97 -25.24
CA GLU A 156 12.54 27.01 -24.41
C GLU A 156 11.52 28.14 -24.21
N THR A 157 11.17 28.46 -22.96
CA THR A 157 10.75 29.81 -22.58
C THR A 157 11.32 30.16 -21.21
N ALA A 158 12.10 31.24 -21.18
CA ALA A 158 12.72 31.85 -20.00
C ALA A 158 11.83 32.99 -19.46
N PRO A 159 12.26 33.76 -18.45
CA PRO A 159 12.00 33.53 -17.04
C PRO A 159 11.11 34.65 -16.44
N VAL A 160 10.33 34.34 -15.39
CA VAL A 160 9.73 35.37 -14.54
C VAL A 160 10.30 35.25 -13.14
N GLU A 161 11.16 36.23 -12.86
CA GLU A 161 11.73 36.61 -11.59
C GLU A 161 10.63 36.99 -10.60
N LYS A 162 10.51 36.23 -9.50
CA LYS A 162 9.89 36.73 -8.26
C LYS A 162 10.50 36.03 -7.05
N ALA A 163 11.24 36.85 -6.29
CA ALA A 163 11.79 36.56 -4.99
C ALA A 163 10.68 36.32 -3.94
N LYS A 164 10.87 35.27 -3.13
CA LYS A 164 10.45 35.16 -1.72
C LYS A 164 11.09 33.89 -1.15
N GLU A 165 12.15 34.07 -0.36
CA GLU A 165 12.10 34.00 1.10
C GLU A 165 12.39 32.55 1.55
N GLU A 166 13.70 32.25 1.59
CA GLU A 166 14.27 31.09 2.26
C GLU A 166 13.77 31.07 3.70
N THR A 167 12.86 30.16 4.00
CA THR A 167 12.69 29.65 5.35
C THR A 167 13.53 28.38 5.41
N GLU A 168 14.70 28.51 6.02
CA GLU A 168 15.58 27.41 6.39
C GLU A 168 14.85 26.59 7.47
N GLU A 169 13.89 25.77 7.05
CA GLU A 169 13.38 24.68 7.88
C GLU A 169 14.52 23.68 7.98
N GLU A 170 15.17 23.68 9.14
CA GLU A 170 16.09 22.65 9.59
C GLU A 170 15.35 21.31 9.52
N VAL A 171 15.41 20.66 8.36
CA VAL A 171 15.00 19.28 8.17
C VAL A 171 15.93 18.49 9.08
N LYS A 172 15.49 18.26 10.32
CA LYS A 172 16.06 17.26 11.19
C LYS A 172 16.04 15.99 10.36
N GLU A 173 17.21 15.52 9.94
CA GLU A 173 17.36 14.19 9.36
C GLU A 173 16.82 13.21 10.41
N GLU A 174 15.55 12.83 10.27
CA GLU A 174 14.94 11.84 11.14
C GLU A 174 15.72 10.55 10.95
N ASP A 175 16.38 10.13 12.04
CA ASP A 175 17.19 8.93 12.05
C ASP A 175 16.34 7.77 11.49
N PRO A 176 16.79 7.04 10.45
CA PRO A 176 16.04 5.92 9.89
C PRO A 176 15.68 4.84 10.92
N LEU A 177 16.42 4.78 12.05
CA LEU A 177 16.07 3.93 13.18
C LEU A 177 14.81 4.42 13.91
N ASN A 178 14.61 5.74 14.04
CA ASN A 178 13.46 6.32 14.73
C ASN A 178 12.17 6.00 14.00
N LEU A 179 12.15 6.24 12.68
CA LEU A 179 11.02 5.91 11.81
C LEU A 179 10.65 4.42 11.87
N SER A 180 11.66 3.55 11.96
CA SER A 180 11.44 2.10 12.07
C SER A 180 10.84 1.71 13.42
N LEU A 181 11.30 2.32 14.52
CA LEU A 181 10.77 2.08 15.87
C LEU A 181 9.34 2.62 16.02
N LEU A 182 9.05 3.81 15.49
CA LEU A 182 7.70 4.39 15.47
C LEU A 182 6.73 3.49 14.72
N ALA A 183 7.07 3.08 13.50
CA ALA A 183 6.23 2.19 12.71
C ALA A 183 5.99 0.84 13.41
N PHE A 184 6.99 0.31 14.13
CA PHE A 184 6.83 -0.90 14.92
C PHE A 184 5.89 -0.68 16.12
N CYS A 185 6.03 0.42 16.85
CA CYS A 185 5.13 0.76 17.96
C CYS A 185 3.68 0.91 17.50
N GLU A 186 3.44 1.63 16.39
CA GLU A 186 2.10 1.77 15.80
C GLU A 186 1.50 0.42 15.40
N ALA A 187 2.29 -0.46 14.78
CA ALA A 187 1.83 -1.79 14.36
C ALA A 187 1.46 -2.70 15.54
N GLN A 188 1.98 -2.43 16.74
CA GLN A 188 1.72 -3.18 17.97
C GLN A 188 0.75 -2.46 18.92
N ASP A 189 0.09 -1.39 18.45
CA ASP A 189 -0.80 -0.53 19.23
C ASP A 189 -0.14 0.02 20.52
N ILE A 190 1.16 0.32 20.47
CA ILE A 190 1.90 0.97 21.56
C ILE A 190 1.76 2.48 21.42
N GLU A 191 1.31 3.14 22.49
CA GLU A 191 1.12 4.60 22.53
C GLU A 191 2.47 5.33 22.37
N VAL A 192 2.57 6.17 21.32
CA VAL A 192 3.75 6.96 20.96
C VAL A 192 3.39 8.41 20.67
N GLU A 193 4.30 9.31 21.02
CA GLU A 193 4.24 10.74 20.73
C GLU A 193 5.21 11.05 19.57
N GLU A 194 4.87 12.03 18.72
CA GLU A 194 5.65 12.36 17.52
C GLU A 194 7.07 12.90 17.85
N ASP A 195 7.28 13.36 19.08
CA ASP A 195 8.56 13.88 19.60
C ASP A 195 9.36 12.84 20.43
N ASP A 196 8.89 11.59 20.50
CA ASP A 196 9.62 10.53 21.18
C ASP A 196 10.97 10.24 20.52
N THR A 197 12.00 10.12 21.34
CA THR A 197 13.34 9.75 20.90
C THR A 197 13.49 8.23 20.81
N ASN A 198 14.48 7.76 20.05
CA ASN A 198 14.85 6.33 19.97
C ASN A 198 14.96 5.65 21.34
N GLU A 199 15.44 6.36 22.37
CA GLU A 199 15.61 5.83 23.73
C GLU A 199 14.25 5.59 24.41
N ILE A 200 13.30 6.52 24.25
CA ILE A 200 11.95 6.40 24.84
C ILE A 200 11.17 5.28 24.16
N LEU A 201 11.24 5.20 22.82
CA LEU A 201 10.61 4.12 22.05
C LEU A 201 11.19 2.75 22.42
N ALA A 202 12.51 2.66 22.55
CA ALA A 202 13.20 1.45 22.99
C ALA A 202 12.76 1.01 24.40
N GLU A 203 12.63 1.95 25.35
CA GLU A 203 12.14 1.67 26.69
C GLU A 203 10.72 1.08 26.65
N ARG A 204 9.80 1.71 25.90
CA ARG A 204 8.41 1.23 25.77
C ARG A 204 8.31 -0.14 25.13
N ILE A 205 9.07 -0.39 24.05
CA ILE A 205 9.12 -1.72 23.42
C ILE A 205 9.68 -2.75 24.39
N SER A 206 10.71 -2.41 25.18
CA SER A 206 11.33 -3.33 26.14
C SER A 206 10.43 -3.69 27.34
N ALA A 207 9.34 -2.94 27.58
CA ALA A 207 8.37 -3.25 28.62
C ALA A 207 7.51 -4.50 28.30
N TYR A 208 7.56 -4.97 27.05
CA TYR A 208 6.81 -6.14 26.56
C TYR A 208 7.74 -7.32 26.26
N ASP A 209 7.17 -8.52 26.36
CA ASP A 209 7.84 -9.77 26.06
C ASP A 209 7.58 -10.20 24.60
N TRP A 210 8.62 -10.22 23.76
CA TRP A 210 8.49 -10.49 22.33
C TRP A 210 8.95 -11.90 21.96
N PRO A 211 8.07 -12.81 21.51
CA PRO A 211 8.50 -14.13 21.07
C PRO A 211 9.32 -14.06 19.78
N GLU A 212 10.53 -14.64 19.76
CA GLU A 212 11.41 -14.62 18.56
C GLU A 212 10.75 -15.20 17.30
N LYS A 213 9.75 -16.07 17.48
CA LYS A 213 8.95 -16.68 16.39
C LYS A 213 7.92 -15.74 15.75
N GLU A 214 7.56 -14.65 16.43
CA GLU A 214 6.56 -13.66 15.99
C GLU A 214 7.23 -12.41 15.42
N LEU A 215 8.55 -12.27 15.60
CA LEU A 215 9.34 -11.20 14.99
C LEU A 215 9.88 -11.64 13.62
N THR A 216 9.82 -10.72 12.67
CA THR A 216 10.48 -10.81 11.37
C THR A 216 11.99 -10.60 11.50
N VAL A 217 12.74 -10.98 10.46
CA VAL A 217 14.21 -10.83 10.44
C VAL A 217 14.61 -9.35 10.54
N ASP A 218 13.82 -8.45 9.95
CA ASP A 218 14.09 -7.01 9.95
C ASP A 218 13.80 -6.39 11.33
N GLU A 219 12.73 -6.79 12.00
CA GLU A 219 12.44 -6.37 13.39
C GLU A 219 13.52 -6.86 14.35
N VAL A 220 13.98 -8.11 14.22
CA VAL A 220 15.09 -8.61 15.03
C VAL A 220 16.34 -7.74 14.82
N LYS A 221 16.64 -7.32 13.58
CA LYS A 221 17.77 -6.43 13.28
C LYS A 221 17.57 -5.03 13.89
N MET A 222 16.36 -4.49 13.84
CA MET A 222 15.99 -3.23 14.50
C MET A 222 16.23 -3.31 16.01
N PHE A 223 15.81 -4.39 16.67
CA PHE A 223 16.02 -4.59 18.10
C PHE A 223 17.52 -4.62 18.47
N LYS A 224 18.39 -5.14 17.59
CA LYS A 224 19.85 -5.08 17.78
C LYS A 224 20.38 -3.66 17.68
N SER A 225 19.95 -2.93 16.66
CA SER A 225 20.37 -1.54 16.43
C SER A 225 19.93 -0.61 17.57
N ALA A 226 18.74 -0.85 18.14
CA ALA A 226 18.23 -0.11 19.30
C ALA A 226 18.72 -0.66 20.65
N ASN A 227 19.59 -1.67 20.67
CA ASN A 227 20.14 -2.29 21.88
C ASN A 227 19.08 -2.87 22.86
N ILE A 228 17.94 -3.33 22.33
CA ILE A 228 16.81 -3.92 23.07
C ILE A 228 16.67 -5.44 22.86
N GLU A 229 17.75 -6.13 22.44
CA GLU A 229 17.73 -7.59 22.21
C GLU A 229 17.28 -8.41 23.44
N HIS A 230 17.41 -7.85 24.63
CA HIS A 230 17.02 -8.50 25.88
C HIS A 230 15.50 -8.69 26.01
N ALA A 231 14.69 -7.91 25.29
CA ALA A 231 13.23 -8.04 25.24
C ALA A 231 12.76 -9.22 24.37
N ILE A 232 13.65 -9.80 23.56
CA ILE A 232 13.33 -10.96 22.72
C ILE A 232 13.39 -12.24 23.55
N GLN A 233 12.23 -12.88 23.75
CA GLN A 233 12.14 -14.19 24.36
C GLN A 233 12.59 -15.29 23.39
N LYS A 234 13.82 -15.76 23.60
CA LYS A 234 14.33 -16.94 22.90
C LYS A 234 13.49 -18.16 23.30
N PRO A 235 13.05 -19.00 22.34
CA PRO A 235 12.27 -20.18 22.65
C PRO A 235 13.07 -21.07 23.60
N LYS A 236 12.49 -21.32 24.78
CA LYS A 236 13.08 -22.20 25.79
C LYS A 236 13.41 -23.53 25.09
N PRO A 237 14.66 -24.01 25.12
CA PRO A 237 15.06 -25.19 24.36
C PRO A 237 14.17 -26.36 24.78
N THR A 238 13.21 -26.72 23.93
CA THR A 238 12.28 -27.81 24.22
C THR A 238 13.11 -29.06 24.39
N ALA A 239 13.16 -29.57 25.62
CA ALA A 239 13.91 -30.77 25.97
C ALA A 239 13.56 -31.86 24.95
N LYS A 240 14.55 -32.26 24.13
CA LYS A 240 14.37 -33.27 23.08
C LYS A 240 13.68 -34.48 23.71
N LYS A 241 12.42 -34.73 23.36
CA LYS A 241 11.71 -35.95 23.75
C LYS A 241 12.57 -37.13 23.31
N LYS A 242 13.19 -37.83 24.26
CA LYS A 242 13.91 -39.09 23.99
C LYS A 242 12.91 -40.03 23.32
N THR A 243 13.09 -40.25 22.02
CA THR A 243 12.37 -41.25 21.25
C THR A 243 12.72 -42.62 21.82
N VAL A 244 11.82 -43.18 22.64
CA VAL A 244 11.93 -44.54 23.15
C VAL A 244 11.77 -45.48 21.96
N LYS A 245 12.89 -46.06 21.49
CA LYS A 245 12.88 -47.10 20.46
C LYS A 245 12.12 -48.32 20.98
N LYS A 246 10.87 -48.49 20.53
CA LYS A 246 10.05 -49.67 20.81
C LYS A 246 10.69 -50.88 20.09
N LYS A 247 11.39 -51.74 20.84
CA LYS A 247 11.88 -53.04 20.34
C LYS A 247 10.66 -53.90 19.98
N VAL A 248 10.44 -54.10 18.68
CA VAL A 248 9.47 -55.09 18.19
C VAL A 248 10.10 -56.47 18.37
N ALA A 249 9.58 -57.24 19.32
CA ALA A 249 9.97 -58.63 19.53
C ALA A 249 9.45 -59.49 18.37
N LYS A 250 10.37 -60.07 17.60
CA LYS A 250 10.08 -61.02 16.52
C LYS A 250 9.74 -62.37 17.16
N LYS A 251 8.46 -62.74 17.21
CA LYS A 251 8.02 -64.10 17.56
C LYS A 251 8.30 -65.03 16.37
N ARG A 252 8.97 -66.14 16.65
CA ARG A 252 9.06 -67.35 15.81
C ARG A 252 8.04 -68.35 16.30
#